data_AF-A0A6H9YLK5-F1
#
_entry.id   AF-A0A6H9YLK5-F1
#
_cell.length_a   1.000
_cell.length_b   1.000
_cell.length_c   1.000
_cell.angle_alpha   90.00
_cell.angle_beta   90.00
_cell.angle_gamma   90.00
#
_symmetry.space_group_name_H-M   'P 1'
#
loop_
_entity.id
_entity.type
_entity.pdbx_description
1 polymer ?
#
loop_
_entity_poly.entity_id
_entity_poly.type
_entity_poly.pdbx_seq_one_letter_code
_entity_poly.pdbx_strand_id
1 'polypeptide(L)' 'MCDLAWALARPSDHLEHLYARRHGTEMEVVVFLLAESPAAAKATVETFGQRLLSYSPLLDGWRVKEISPLKLGEDPLP' A
#
# COMPACT_ATOMS: atom_id res chain seq x y z
N MET A 1 -6.29 6.89 6.81
CA MET A 1 -5.90 6.11 5.61
C MET A 1 -5.95 4.61 5.90
N CYS A 2 -5.29 4.12 6.96
CA CYS A 2 -5.25 2.69 7.24
C CYS A 2 -6.63 2.02 7.36
N ASP A 3 -7.61 2.67 7.99
CA ASP A 3 -8.97 2.08 8.12
C ASP A 3 -9.66 1.88 6.77
N LEU A 4 -9.52 2.86 5.87
CA LEU A 4 -10.01 2.76 4.50
C LEU A 4 -9.29 1.64 3.72
N ALA A 5 -7.98 1.52 3.93
CA ALA A 5 -7.17 0.49 3.30
C ALA A 5 -7.62 -0.91 3.74
N TRP A 6 -7.88 -1.11 5.03
CA TRP A 6 -8.45 -2.34 5.56
C TRP A 6 -9.88 -2.60 5.06
N ALA A 7 -10.72 -1.58 4.98
CA ALA A 7 -12.10 -1.72 4.48
C ALA A 7 -12.15 -2.16 3.00
N LEU A 8 -11.13 -1.84 2.22
CA LEU A 8 -11.02 -2.19 0.79
C LEU A 8 -10.12 -3.40 0.53
N ALA A 9 -9.48 -3.95 1.57
CA ALA A 9 -8.68 -5.15 1.47
C ALA A 9 -9.56 -6.37 1.19
N ARG A 10 -9.04 -7.31 0.41
CA ARG A 10 -9.69 -8.59 0.12
C ARG A 10 -8.89 -9.71 0.77
N PRO A 11 -9.50 -10.86 1.12
CA PRO A 11 -8.77 -12.01 1.64
C PRO A 11 -7.64 -12.48 0.72
N SER A 12 -7.81 -12.33 -0.60
CA SER A 12 -6.81 -12.65 -1.61
C SER A 12 -5.58 -11.72 -1.62
N ASP A 13 -5.65 -10.57 -0.95
CA ASP A 13 -4.53 -9.64 -0.88
C ASP A 13 -3.50 -10.09 0.17
N HIS A 14 -3.87 -11.02 1.06
CA HIS A 14 -3.03 -11.59 2.12
C HIS A 14 -2.28 -10.53 2.95
N LEU A 15 -2.95 -9.39 3.21
CA LEU A 15 -2.41 -8.31 4.03
C LEU A 15 -2.31 -8.73 5.49
N GLU A 16 -1.16 -8.51 6.09
CA GLU A 16 -0.93 -8.74 7.52
C GLU A 16 -0.93 -7.43 8.30
N HIS A 17 -0.21 -6.44 7.77
CA HIS A 17 -0.04 -5.14 8.42
C HIS A 17 0.02 -4.03 7.39
N LEU A 18 -0.45 -2.84 7.76
CA LEU A 18 -0.43 -1.67 6.90
C LEU A 18 -0.16 -0.43 7.74
N TYR A 19 0.72 0.43 7.24
CA TYR A 19 1.05 1.70 7.83
C TYR A 19 1.07 2.77 6.76
N ALA A 20 0.56 3.95 7.12
CA ALA A 20 0.48 5.08 6.21
C ALA A 20 1.11 6.29 6.90
N ARG A 21 2.02 6.94 6.19
CA ARG A 21 2.73 8.12 6.66
C ARG A 21 2.64 9.23 5.61
N ARG A 22 2.44 10.45 6.07
CA ARG A 22 2.37 11.62 5.19
C ARG A 22 3.70 12.38 5.21
N HIS A 23 4.20 12.70 4.02
CA HIS A 23 5.38 13.52 3.78
C HIS A 23 5.03 14.68 2.85
N GLY A 24 4.57 15.80 3.43
CA GLY A 24 4.13 16.96 2.66
C GLY A 24 2.92 16.63 1.77
N THR A 25 3.13 16.63 0.45
CA THR A 25 2.14 16.27 -0.58
C THR A 25 2.18 14.79 -0.95
N GLU A 26 3.12 14.02 -0.41
CA GLU A 26 3.25 12.59 -0.64
C GLU A 26 2.69 11.80 0.55
N MET A 27 2.20 10.60 0.26
CA MET A 27 1.78 9.65 1.27
C MET A 27 2.48 8.33 0.98
N GLU A 28 3.31 7.90 1.92
CA GLU A 28 3.91 6.58 1.92
C GLU A 28 2.90 5.62 2.55
N VAL A 29 2.57 4.57 1.84
CA VAL A 29 1.78 3.46 2.36
C VAL A 29 2.62 2.23 2.20
N VAL A 30 2.91 1.58 3.32
CA VAL A 30 3.66 0.34 3.30
C VAL A 30 2.79 -0.77 3.81
N VAL A 31 2.96 -1.90 3.14
CA VAL A 31 2.07 -3.04 3.21
C VAL A 31 2.92 -4.27 3.45
N PHE A 32 2.69 -4.95 4.57
CA PHE A 32 3.21 -6.28 4.81
C PHE A 32 2.16 -7.29 4.36
N LEU A 33 2.57 -8.23 3.52
CA LEU A 33 1.69 -9.26 2.95
C LEU A 33 2.45 -10.56 2.72
N LEU A 34 1.70 -11.66 2.65
CA LEU A 34 2.24 -12.95 2.23
C LEU A 34 2.15 -13.11 0.71
N ALA A 35 3.27 -13.46 0.08
CA ALA A 35 3.34 -13.75 -1.35
C ALA A 35 4.41 -14.79 -1.64
N GLU A 36 4.22 -15.55 -2.72
CA GLU A 36 5.14 -16.59 -3.17
C GLU A 36 6.44 -16.04 -3.77
N SER A 37 6.43 -14.77 -4.19
CA SER A 37 7.60 -14.10 -4.75
C SER A 37 7.51 -12.57 -4.62
N PRO A 38 8.64 -11.83 -4.71
CA PRO A 38 8.62 -10.37 -4.74
C PRO A 38 7.78 -9.80 -5.90
N ALA A 39 7.74 -10.48 -7.05
CA ALA A 39 6.93 -10.07 -8.20
C ALA A 39 5.43 -10.19 -7.89
N ALA A 40 5.02 -11.30 -7.26
CA ALA A 40 3.64 -11.49 -6.81
C ALA A 40 3.24 -10.46 -5.74
N ALA A 41 4.15 -10.14 -4.81
CA ALA A 41 3.93 -9.08 -3.83
C ALA A 41 3.70 -7.73 -4.50
N LYS A 42 4.56 -7.35 -5.45
CA LYS A 42 4.42 -6.10 -6.19
C LYS A 42 3.09 -6.03 -6.95
N ALA A 43 2.71 -7.09 -7.67
CA ALA A 43 1.45 -7.14 -8.41
C ALA A 43 0.22 -7.02 -7.48
N THR A 44 0.31 -7.61 -6.28
CA THR A 44 -0.74 -7.49 -5.25
C THR A 44 -0.86 -6.06 -4.75
N VAL A 45 0.26 -5.41 -4.43
CA VAL A 45 0.28 -4.00 -3.99
C VAL A 45 -0.20 -3.06 -5.09
N GLU A 46 0.16 -3.30 -6.36
CA GLU A 46 -0.33 -2.52 -7.50
C GLU A 46 -1.86 -2.60 -7.63
N THR A 47 -2.40 -3.81 -7.59
CA THR A 47 -3.84 -4.05 -7.68
C THR A 47 -4.59 -3.43 -6.49
N PHE A 48 -4.04 -3.60 -5.28
CA PHE A 48 -4.59 -3.03 -4.06
C PHE A 48 -4.54 -1.49 -4.08
N GLY A 49 -3.43 -0.90 -4.50
CA GLY A 49 -3.26 0.55 -4.64
C GLY A 49 -4.22 1.15 -5.67
N GLN A 50 -4.41 0.50 -6.82
CA GLN A 50 -5.41 0.92 -7.81
C GLN A 50 -6.82 0.87 -7.24
N ARG A 51 -7.16 -0.16 -6.46
CA ARG A 51 -8.45 -0.26 -5.77
C ARG A 51 -8.61 0.87 -4.74
N LEU A 52 -7.60 1.17 -3.94
CA LEU A 52 -7.65 2.30 -3.01
C LEU A 52 -7.96 3.64 -3.70
N LEU A 53 -7.26 3.92 -4.82
CA LEU A 53 -7.45 5.15 -5.59
C LEU A 53 -8.81 5.20 -6.29
N SER A 54 -9.34 4.07 -6.75
CA SER A 54 -10.58 4.02 -7.51
C SER A 54 -11.84 4.13 -6.65
N TYR A 55 -11.78 3.65 -5.40
CA TYR A 55 -12.96 3.54 -4.53
C TYR A 55 -13.00 4.60 -3.42
N SER A 56 -12.00 5.47 -3.32
CA SER A 56 -11.94 6.51 -2.28
C SER A 56 -12.04 7.91 -2.86
N PRO A 57 -13.16 8.61 -2.64
CA PRO A 57 -13.27 10.04 -2.97
C PRO A 57 -12.21 10.91 -2.29
N LEU A 58 -11.69 10.47 -1.13
CA LEU A 58 -10.64 11.18 -0.39
C LEU A 58 -9.28 11.14 -1.10
N LEU A 59 -9.11 10.22 -2.05
CA LEU A 59 -7.88 10.05 -2.83
C LEU A 59 -8.06 10.51 -4.28
N ASP A 60 -9.12 11.27 -4.58
CA ASP A 60 -9.29 11.81 -5.93
C ASP A 60 -8.10 12.71 -6.31
N GLY A 61 -7.62 12.54 -7.54
CA GLY A 61 -6.40 13.19 -8.04
C GLY A 61 -5.07 12.58 -7.56
N TRP A 62 -5.06 11.65 -6.60
CA TRP A 62 -3.83 10.97 -6.18
C TRP A 62 -3.41 9.91 -7.20
N ARG A 63 -2.09 9.66 -7.28
CA ARG A 63 -1.51 8.65 -8.16
C ARG A 63 -0.41 7.90 -7.43
N VAL A 64 -0.23 6.62 -7.78
CA VAL A 64 0.93 5.85 -7.33
C VAL A 64 2.17 6.43 -8.01
N LYS A 65 3.13 6.88 -7.20
CA LYS A 65 4.42 7.39 -7.67
C LYS A 65 5.42 6.26 -7.91
N GLU A 66 5.55 5.37 -6.92
CA GLU A 66 6.50 4.25 -6.95
C GLU A 66 5.96 3.11 -6.06
N ILE A 67 6.32 1.87 -6.41
CA ILE A 67 6.15 0.69 -5.55
C ILE A 67 7.49 -0.04 -5.54
N SER A 68 8.07 -0.14 -4.34
CA SER A 68 9.36 -0.77 -4.11
C SER A 68 9.27 -1.72 -2.92
N PRO A 69 10.07 -2.80 -2.91
CA PRO A 69 10.23 -3.63 -1.71
C PRO A 69 10.85 -2.79 -0.60
N LEU A 70 10.33 -2.95 0.63
CA LEU A 70 10.99 -2.41 1.81
C LEU A 70 12.36 -3.08 1.98
N LYS A 71 13.43 -2.30 2.09
CA LYS A 71 14.76 -2.84 2.39
C LYS A 71 14.88 -3.04 3.90
N LEU A 72 15.15 -4.28 4.33
CA LEU A 72 15.40 -4.57 5.74
C LEU A 72 16.58 -3.73 6.25
N GLY A 73 16.36 -2.95 7.31
CA GLY A 73 17.36 -2.07 7.92
C GLY A 73 17.14 -0.57 7.66
N GLU A 74 16.26 -0.22 6.72
CA GLU A 74 15.57 1.06 6.75
C GLU A 74 14.36 0.84 7.65
N ASP A 75 14.43 1.32 8.91
CA ASP A 75 13.17 1.60 9.61
C ASP A 75 12.34 2.46 8.66
N PRO A 76 11.04 2.18 8.47
CA PRO A 76 10.20 3.14 7.78
C PRO A 76 10.38 4.45 8.55
N LEU A 77 10.90 5.47 7.85
CA LEU A 77 11.51 6.65 8.47
C LEU A 77 10.61 7.14 9.63
N PRO A 78 11.18 7.62 10.75
CA PRO A 78 10.44 8.10 11.91
C PRO A 78 9.67 9.36 11.60
#